data_AF-A0A1T4YUB9-F1
#
_entry.id   AF-A0A1T4YUB9-F1
#
_cell.length_a   1.000
_cell.length_b   1.000
_cell.length_c   1.000
_cell.angle_alpha   90.00
_cell.angle_beta   90.00
_cell.angle_gamma   90.00
#
_symmetry.space_group_name_H-M   'P 1'
#
loop_
_entity.id
_entity.type
_entity.pdbx_description
1 polymer ?
#
loop_
_entity_poly.entity_id
_entity_poly.type
_entity_poly.pdbx_seq_one_letter_code
_entity_poly.pdbx_strand_id
1 'polypeptide(L)'
;MKPEDIQIGKLVRKTETSSPLVECFDMKTNTCPIYMCCGLKGALSQAVGAFYGALDRYTLEDVITSENRAMLQHILLRSKLQPAAGDQDEVPDLMQGVP
;
A
#
# COMPACT_ATOMS: atom_id res chain seq x y z
N MET A 1 14.21 -16.35 8.51
CA MET A 1 13.40 -16.28 7.27
C MET A 1 14.32 -15.72 6.21
N LYS A 2 14.43 -16.39 5.06
CA LYS A 2 15.30 -15.92 3.98
C LYS A 2 14.51 -15.00 3.01
N PRO A 3 15.15 -14.13 2.22
CA PRO A 3 14.46 -13.25 1.29
C PRO A 3 13.53 -13.95 0.30
N GLU A 4 13.93 -15.13 -0.19
CA GLU A 4 13.13 -15.97 -1.09
C GLU A 4 11.84 -16.51 -0.44
N ASP A 5 11.77 -16.56 0.89
CA ASP A 5 10.58 -17.00 1.64
C ASP A 5 9.57 -15.87 1.87
N ILE A 6 9.90 -14.62 1.52
CA ILE A 6 9.10 -13.42 1.81
C ILE A 6 8.33 -13.01 0.56
N GLN A 7 7.10 -13.48 0.42
CA GLN A 7 6.22 -13.11 -0.70
C GLN A 7 5.71 -11.67 -0.54
N ILE A 8 5.93 -10.83 -1.56
CA ILE A 8 5.62 -9.39 -1.52
C ILE A 8 4.13 -9.14 -1.33
N GLY A 9 3.26 -9.83 -2.09
CA GLY A 9 1.82 -9.64 -1.94
C GLY A 9 1.31 -9.95 -0.53
N LYS A 10 1.85 -10.97 0.15
CA LYS A 10 1.53 -11.26 1.57
C LYS A 10 2.03 -10.16 2.51
N LEU A 11 3.24 -9.66 2.29
CA LEU A 11 3.82 -8.58 3.08
C LEU A 11 2.95 -7.32 2.99
N VAL A 12 2.62 -6.88 1.77
CA VAL A 12 1.81 -5.66 1.54
C VAL A 12 0.41 -5.80 2.13
N ARG A 13 -0.26 -6.95 1.96
CA ARG A 13 -1.56 -7.17 2.62
C ARG A 13 -1.46 -6.98 4.13
N LYS A 14 -0.41 -7.50 4.77
CA LYS A 14 -0.22 -7.42 6.22
C LYS A 14 0.07 -5.99 6.71
N THR A 15 0.74 -5.16 5.89
CA THR A 15 1.03 -3.77 6.25
C THR A 15 -0.16 -2.85 6.01
N GLU A 16 -0.95 -3.12 4.95
CA GLU A 16 -2.10 -2.29 4.56
C GLU A 16 -3.44 -2.72 5.18
N THR A 17 -3.50 -3.86 5.89
CA THR A 17 -4.76 -4.42 6.44
C THR A 17 -5.48 -3.55 7.48
N SER A 18 -4.92 -2.43 7.91
CA SER A 18 -5.54 -1.56 8.92
C SER A 18 -6.74 -0.77 8.39
N SER A 19 -6.88 -0.60 7.06
CA SER A 19 -8.04 0.10 6.47
C SER A 19 -8.46 -0.54 5.14
N PRO A 20 -9.75 -0.85 4.94
CA PRO A 20 -10.24 -1.25 3.64
C PRO A 20 -10.04 -0.08 2.64
N LEU A 21 -9.78 -0.41 1.36
CA LEU A 21 -9.62 0.60 0.30
C LEU A 21 -10.81 1.56 0.22
N VAL A 22 -12.01 1.02 0.40
CA VAL A 22 -13.25 1.75 0.47
C VAL A 22 -14.04 1.25 1.67
N GLU A 23 -14.71 2.15 2.36
CA GLU A 23 -15.53 1.84 3.54
C GLU A 23 -16.54 0.73 3.26
N CYS A 24 -17.12 0.69 2.06
CA CYS A 24 -18.12 -0.30 1.70
C CYS A 24 -17.60 -1.74 1.59
N PHE A 25 -16.29 -1.98 1.73
CA PHE A 25 -15.71 -3.33 1.85
C PHE A 25 -15.71 -3.85 3.29
N ASP A 26 -15.84 -3.00 4.30
CA ASP A 26 -16.02 -3.44 5.69
C ASP A 26 -17.50 -3.59 6.03
N MET A 27 -17.98 -4.84 6.01
CA MET A 27 -19.38 -5.14 6.31
C MET A 27 -19.81 -4.77 7.74
N LYS A 28 -18.88 -4.54 8.67
CA LYS A 28 -19.21 -4.14 10.05
C LYS A 28 -19.50 -2.66 10.16
N THR A 29 -18.87 -1.83 9.33
CA THR A 29 -18.94 -0.37 9.41
C THR A 29 -19.59 0.28 8.19
N ASN A 30 -19.89 -0.48 7.13
CA ASN A 30 -20.47 0.00 5.87
C ASN A 30 -21.82 0.72 6.03
N THR A 31 -21.89 1.94 5.52
CA THR A 31 -23.01 2.88 5.50
C THR A 31 -23.42 3.28 4.08
N CYS A 32 -22.81 2.69 3.05
CA CYS A 32 -23.07 3.02 1.65
C CYS A 32 -24.53 2.66 1.26
N PRO A 33 -25.40 3.64 0.93
CA PRO A 33 -26.83 3.41 0.72
C PRO A 33 -27.13 2.61 -0.57
N ILE A 34 -26.18 2.55 -1.49
CA ILE A 34 -26.31 1.83 -2.77
C ILE A 34 -25.55 0.50 -2.78
N TYR A 35 -25.03 0.01 -1.65
CA TYR A 35 -24.15 -1.17 -1.59
C TYR A 35 -24.70 -2.39 -2.36
N MET A 36 -26.02 -2.61 -2.30
CA MET A 36 -26.68 -3.76 -2.93
C MET A 36 -26.75 -3.69 -4.46
N CYS A 37 -26.69 -2.49 -5.05
CA CYS A 37 -26.81 -2.27 -6.49
C CYS A 37 -25.59 -1.54 -7.11
N CYS A 38 -24.57 -1.26 -6.31
CA CYS A 38 -23.38 -0.54 -6.75
C CYS A 38 -22.50 -1.41 -7.66
N GLY A 39 -22.52 -1.15 -8.97
CA GLY A 39 -21.64 -1.83 -9.95
C GLY A 39 -20.15 -1.55 -9.73
N LEU A 40 -19.80 -0.41 -9.12
CA LEU A 40 -18.41 -0.02 -8.85
C LEU A 40 -17.74 -0.94 -7.82
N LYS A 41 -18.49 -1.44 -6.83
CA LYS A 41 -17.99 -2.39 -5.81
C LYS A 41 -17.30 -3.59 -6.48
N GLY A 42 -17.93 -4.16 -7.51
CA GLY A 42 -17.38 -5.30 -8.25
C GLY A 42 -16.11 -4.96 -9.02
N ALA A 43 -16.07 -3.79 -9.66
CA ALA A 43 -14.89 -3.33 -10.39
C ALA A 43 -13.71 -3.06 -9.45
N LEU A 44 -13.94 -2.40 -8.31
CA LEU A 44 -12.92 -2.13 -7.30
C LEU A 44 -12.38 -3.42 -6.68
N SER A 45 -13.26 -4.38 -6.37
CA SER A 45 -12.84 -5.68 -5.82
C SER A 45 -11.92 -6.43 -6.79
N GLN A 46 -12.25 -6.41 -8.08
CA GLN A 46 -11.40 -6.97 -9.14
C GLN A 46 -10.06 -6.23 -9.24
N ALA A 47 -10.06 -4.89 -9.22
CA ALA A 47 -8.83 -4.11 -9.30
C ALA A 47 -7.88 -4.40 -8.13
N VAL A 48 -8.41 -4.47 -6.89
CA VAL A 48 -7.64 -4.84 -5.70
C VAL A 48 -7.10 -6.26 -5.80
N GLY A 49 -7.94 -7.21 -6.25
CA GLY A 49 -7.53 -8.58 -6.50
C GLY A 49 -6.38 -8.67 -7.50
N ALA A 50 -6.47 -7.93 -8.61
CA ALA A 50 -5.44 -7.88 -9.64
C ALA A 50 -4.13 -7.24 -9.15
N PHE A 51 -4.22 -6.13 -8.40
CA PHE A 51 -3.08 -5.48 -7.77
C PHE A 51 -2.29 -6.44 -6.90
N TYR A 52 -2.96 -7.07 -5.94
CA TYR A 52 -2.26 -7.99 -5.05
C TYR A 52 -1.84 -9.28 -5.76
N GLY A 53 -2.65 -9.79 -6.70
CA GLY A 53 -2.29 -10.95 -7.51
C GLY A 53 -1.02 -10.71 -8.34
N ALA A 54 -0.80 -9.47 -8.80
CA ALA A 54 0.45 -9.10 -9.46
C ALA A 54 1.63 -9.18 -8.48
N LEU A 55 1.46 -8.71 -7.23
CA LEU A 55 2.47 -8.71 -6.18
C LEU A 55 2.74 -10.10 -5.58
N ASP A 56 1.75 -10.99 -5.60
CA ASP A 56 1.89 -12.36 -5.12
C ASP A 56 2.89 -13.18 -5.94
N ARG A 57 3.28 -12.70 -7.13
CA ARG A 57 4.27 -13.32 -8.03
C ARG A 57 5.73 -13.01 -7.68
N TYR A 58 5.97 -12.13 -6.70
CA TYR A 58 7.31 -11.69 -6.33
C TYR A 58 7.64 -12.05 -4.88
N THR A 59 8.91 -12.34 -4.65
CA THR A 59 9.53 -12.46 -3.34
C THR A 59 10.43 -11.25 -3.04
N LEU A 60 10.93 -11.14 -1.81
CA LEU A 60 11.89 -10.10 -1.46
C LEU A 60 13.21 -10.27 -2.21
N GLU A 61 13.59 -11.50 -2.56
CA GLU A 61 14.76 -11.77 -3.41
C GLU A 61 14.58 -11.15 -4.81
N ASP A 62 13.41 -11.31 -5.42
CA ASP A 62 13.16 -10.82 -6.78
C ASP A 62 13.26 -9.29 -6.91
N VAL A 63 12.91 -8.55 -5.85
CA VAL A 63 12.89 -7.08 -5.86
C VAL A 63 14.21 -6.43 -5.42
N ILE A 64 15.07 -7.18 -4.72
CA ILE A 64 16.41 -6.72 -4.32
C ILE A 64 17.44 -7.30 -5.28
N THR A 65 17.61 -6.65 -6.43
CA THR A 65 18.60 -7.04 -7.43
C THR A 65 20.00 -6.59 -7.02
N SER A 66 21.04 -7.24 -7.56
CA SER A 66 22.43 -6.83 -7.38
C SER A 66 22.67 -5.38 -7.79
N GLU A 67 21.94 -4.91 -8.81
CA GLU A 67 22.05 -3.57 -9.39
C GLU A 67 21.47 -2.50 -8.45
N ASN A 68 20.31 -2.76 -7.84
CA ASN A 68 19.65 -1.77 -6.97
C ASN A 68 20.12 -1.85 -5.51
N ARG A 69 20.72 -2.97 -5.08
CA ARG A 69 21.08 -3.22 -3.68
C ARG A 69 21.99 -2.13 -3.09
N ALA A 70 23.04 -1.71 -3.80
CA ALA A 70 23.96 -0.69 -3.32
C ALA A 70 23.25 0.67 -3.12
N MET A 71 22.37 1.04 -4.05
CA MET A 71 21.59 2.27 -3.96
C MET A 71 20.55 2.21 -2.84
N LEU A 72 19.84 1.08 -2.71
CA LEU A 72 18.89 0.85 -1.61
C LEU A 72 19.57 0.95 -0.25
N GLN A 73 20.75 0.34 -0.10
CA GLN A 73 21.56 0.47 1.11
C GLN A 73 21.95 1.93 1.38
N HIS A 74 22.38 2.65 0.34
CA HIS A 74 22.72 4.06 0.48
C HIS A 74 21.54 4.90 0.98
N ILE A 75 20.35 4.76 0.38
CA ILE A 75 19.18 5.57 0.73
C ILE A 75 18.62 5.18 2.10
N LEU A 76 18.39 3.88 2.32
CA LEU A 76 17.68 3.39 3.51
C LEU A 76 18.55 3.35 4.77
N LEU A 77 19.88 3.22 4.63
CA LEU A 77 20.80 3.14 5.78
C LEU A 77 21.51 4.47 6.07
N ARG A 78 21.58 5.40 5.13
CA ARG A 78 22.16 6.74 5.36
C ARG A 78 21.19 7.70 6.06
N SER A 79 19.87 7.52 5.91
CA SER A 79 18.86 8.33 6.62
C SER A 79 18.93 8.20 8.15
N LYS A 80 19.57 7.15 8.68
CA LYS A 80 19.86 7.01 10.11
C LYS A 80 21.11 7.79 10.59
N LEU A 81 21.81 8.51 9.71
CA LEU A 81 23.07 9.21 10.01
C LEU A 81 22.97 10.75 9.91
N GLN A 82 21.79 11.31 9.62
CA GLN A 82 21.56 12.76 9.71
C GLN A 82 20.54 13.06 10.82
N PRO A 83 20.87 13.90 11.81
CA PRO A 83 19.86 14.42 12.74
C PRO A 83 18.88 15.30 11.95
N ALA A 84 17.60 15.16 12.27
CA ALA A 84 16.50 15.90 11.67
C ALA A 84 16.76 17.43 11.75
N ALA A 85 17.09 18.05 10.61
CA ALA A 85 16.77 19.44 10.39
C ALA A 85 15.30 19.45 9.94
N GLY A 86 14.45 20.06 10.77
CA GLY A 86 12.99 19.93 10.69
C GLY A 86 12.41 20.37 9.36
N ASP A 87 11.25 19.79 9.04
CA ASP A 87 10.32 20.37 8.09
C ASP A 87 8.90 20.19 8.62
N GLN A 88 8.15 21.27 8.60
CA GLN A 88 6.77 21.37 9.02
C GLN A 88 5.90 20.98 7.82
N ASP A 89 5.49 19.71 7.76
CA ASP A 89 4.46 19.29 6.79
C ASP A 89 3.07 19.71 7.30
N GLU A 90 2.74 20.99 7.14
CA GLU A 90 1.34 21.38 6.96
C GLU A 90 0.89 20.87 5.60
N VAL A 91 0.08 19.81 5.57
CA VAL A 91 -0.68 19.45 4.37
C VAL A 91 -1.86 20.43 4.31
N PRO A 92 -1.92 21.36 3.35
CA PRO A 92 -3.07 22.25 3.24
C PRO A 92 -4.30 21.40 2.87
N ASP A 93 -5.40 21.63 3.59
CA ASP A 93 -6.72 21.05 3.35
C ASP A 93 -7.18 21.33 1.91
N LEU A 94 -6.86 20.41 1.01
CA LEU A 94 -7.25 20.45 -0.40
C LEU A 94 -8.41 19.49 -0.65
N MET A 95 -9.43 19.51 0.23
CA MET A 95 -10.73 18.87 -0.02
C MET A 95 -11.90 19.75 0.44
N GLN A 96 -11.85 21.04 0.10
CA GLN A 96 -13.06 21.88 0.11
C GLN A 96 -13.57 22.08 -1.33
N GLY A 97 -14.61 21.33 -1.68
CA GLY A 97 -15.48 21.66 -2.80
C GLY A 97 -15.38 20.73 -4.00
N VAL A 98 -16.18 19.66 -3.97
CA VAL A 98 -16.79 19.10 -5.20
C VAL A 98 -18.30 19.40 -5.07
N PRO A 99 -18.94 19.95 -6.11
CA PRO A 99 -20.32 20.47 -6.04
C PRO A 99 -21.36 19.43 -5.65
#